data_AF-A0A3M1EY30-F1
#
_entry.id   AF-A0A3M1EY30-F1
#
_cell.length_a   1.000
_cell.length_b   1.000
_cell.length_c   1.000
_cell.angle_alpha   90.00
_cell.angle_beta   90.00
_cell.angle_gamma   90.00
#
_symmetry.space_group_name_H-M   'P 1'
#
loop_
_entity.id
_entity.type
_entity.pdbx_description
1 polymer ?
#
loop_
_entity_poly.entity_id
_entity_poly.type
_entity_poly.pdbx_seq_one_letter_code
_entity_poly.pdbx_strand_id
1 'polypeptide(L)'
;MRRGCSTTILQRNVTNSGNLLGHGEPRGQESENDGADGRGGAIFGSNGSLDSASSNAWDDGSEVFAGLPDPPGTEGNISVDPRFVDTTGDDPLAWDLHLASDSPLIDAGDPTILDPDGSRSDIGAYGGPGGDWE
;
A
#
# COMPACT_ATOMS: atom_id res chain seq x y z
N MET A 1 4.50 -1.35 36.19
CA MET A 1 5.29 -1.28 34.95
C MET A 1 4.50 -1.95 33.84
N ARG A 2 3.87 -1.17 32.94
CA ARG A 2 3.29 -1.73 31.72
C ARG A 2 4.45 -1.87 30.73
N ARG A 3 4.82 -3.10 30.37
CA ARG A 3 5.73 -3.33 29.25
C ARG A 3 4.96 -2.89 28.00
N GLY A 4 5.40 -1.83 27.34
CA GLY A 4 4.83 -1.43 26.05
C GLY A 4 5.03 -2.59 25.09
N CYS A 5 3.93 -3.19 24.63
CA CYS A 5 3.98 -4.14 23.54
C CYS A 5 4.22 -3.30 22.28
N SER A 6 5.46 -3.31 21.75
CA SER A 6 5.71 -2.74 20.43
C SER A 6 4.94 -3.57 19.42
N THR A 7 4.03 -2.93 18.69
CA THR A 7 3.24 -3.60 17.65
C THR A 7 3.97 -3.47 16.34
N THR A 8 4.19 -4.59 15.64
CA THR A 8 4.77 -4.60 14.30
C THR A 8 3.68 -4.74 13.27
N ILE A 9 3.65 -3.83 12.30
CA ILE A 9 2.83 -3.96 11.09
C ILE A 9 3.64 -4.77 10.08
N LEU A 10 3.02 -5.82 9.53
CA LEU A 10 3.60 -6.63 8.47
C LEU A 10 2.91 -6.30 7.15
N GLN A 11 3.68 -5.81 6.18
CA GLN A 11 3.21 -5.48 4.84
C GLN A 11 4.04 -6.25 3.81
N ARG A 12 3.40 -7.16 3.08
CA ARG A 12 4.09 -7.91 2.02
C ARG A 12 3.19 -8.04 0.81
N ASN A 13 3.73 -7.72 -0.35
CA ASN A 13 3.00 -7.80 -1.62
C ASN A 13 1.76 -6.89 -1.68
N VAL A 14 1.83 -5.72 -1.04
CA VAL A 14 0.71 -4.78 -0.92
C VAL A 14 0.99 -3.52 -1.74
N THR A 15 -0.06 -2.94 -2.32
CA THR A 15 -0.01 -1.60 -2.91
C THR A 15 -0.80 -0.63 -2.04
N ASN A 16 -0.16 0.43 -1.58
CA ASN A 16 -0.81 1.63 -1.06
C ASN A 16 -0.77 2.69 -2.17
N SER A 17 -1.92 3.28 -2.50
CA SER A 17 -1.93 4.34 -3.49
C SER A 17 -3.05 5.34 -3.33
N GLY A 18 -2.77 6.60 -3.66
CA GLY A 18 -3.76 7.67 -3.72
C GLY A 18 -4.26 8.11 -2.34
N ASN A 19 -3.56 7.76 -1.26
CA ASN A 19 -3.92 8.20 0.09
C ASN A 19 -3.39 9.61 0.37
N LEU A 20 -3.91 10.58 -0.41
CA LEU A 20 -3.50 11.98 -0.40
C LEU A 20 -4.02 12.75 0.83
N LEU A 21 -5.08 12.23 1.47
CA LEU A 21 -5.69 12.81 2.65
C LEU A 21 -5.24 12.00 3.85
N GLY A 22 -4.15 12.41 4.49
CA GLY A 22 -3.73 11.79 5.74
C GLY A 22 -4.88 11.80 6.75
N HIS A 23 -5.12 10.67 7.42
CA HIS A 23 -6.19 10.36 8.40
C HIS A 23 -7.22 11.50 8.67
N GLY A 24 -7.98 11.88 7.64
CA GLY A 24 -8.86 13.04 7.64
C GLY A 24 -9.91 12.93 6.53
N GLU A 25 -10.97 12.19 6.89
CA GLU A 25 -12.33 12.00 6.33
C GLU A 25 -12.66 12.42 4.87
N PRO A 26 -13.56 11.68 4.18
CA PRO A 26 -14.14 12.10 2.92
C PRO A 26 -14.97 13.38 3.10
N ARG A 27 -15.13 14.16 2.01
CA ARG A 27 -15.87 15.43 2.00
C ARG A 27 -17.26 15.27 2.63
N GLY A 28 -17.43 15.75 3.88
CA GLY A 28 -18.74 15.93 4.50
C GLY A 28 -18.96 15.30 5.88
N GLN A 29 -17.96 14.67 6.51
CA GLN A 29 -18.06 14.23 7.92
C GLN A 29 -16.94 14.89 8.74
N GLU A 30 -17.27 15.96 9.45
CA GLU A 30 -16.40 16.57 10.45
C GLU A 30 -16.39 15.70 11.70
N SER A 31 -15.32 14.94 11.90
CA SER A 31 -15.10 14.15 13.11
C SER A 31 -14.70 15.10 14.24
N GLU A 32 -15.51 15.16 15.30
CA GLU A 32 -15.33 16.09 16.43
C GLU A 32 -14.13 15.74 17.35
N ASN A 33 -13.19 14.91 16.90
CA ASN A 33 -11.99 14.52 17.65
C ASN A 33 -10.73 14.47 16.76
N ASP A 34 -10.64 15.39 15.81
CA ASP A 34 -9.45 15.59 14.98
C ASP A 34 -8.24 15.95 15.85
N GLY A 35 -7.30 15.01 15.97
CA GLY A 35 -5.97 15.30 16.48
C GLY A 35 -5.30 16.33 15.58
N ALA A 36 -4.90 17.47 16.15
CA ALA A 36 -4.49 18.69 15.46
C ALA A 36 -3.22 18.62 14.57
N ASP A 37 -2.75 17.44 14.15
CA ASP A 37 -1.44 17.30 13.52
C ASP A 37 -1.43 16.82 12.05
N GLY A 38 -2.50 16.25 11.49
CA GLY A 38 -2.63 16.01 10.03
C GLY A 38 -1.41 15.39 9.34
N ARG A 39 -0.73 14.42 9.97
CA ARG A 39 0.48 13.76 9.44
C ARG A 39 0.20 12.32 9.02
N GLY A 40 0.86 11.87 7.96
CA GLY A 40 0.82 10.50 7.49
C GLY A 40 -0.12 10.28 6.31
N GLY A 41 0.42 9.87 5.18
CA GLY A 41 -0.32 9.44 3.99
C GLY A 41 -0.90 8.04 4.19
N ALA A 42 -0.14 7.03 3.76
CA ALA A 42 -0.56 5.63 3.78
C ALA A 42 -0.54 4.97 5.17
N ILE A 43 0.55 5.12 5.93
CA ILE A 43 0.77 4.40 7.19
C ILE A 43 1.31 5.35 8.26
N PHE A 44 0.66 5.35 9.43
CA PHE A 44 1.10 6.12 10.60
C PHE A 44 1.42 5.20 11.78
N GLY A 45 2.53 5.47 12.48
CA GLY A 45 2.89 4.77 13.70
C GLY A 45 3.75 5.63 14.63
N SER A 46 3.53 5.56 15.94
CA SER A 46 4.28 6.35 16.94
C SER A 46 5.16 5.52 17.88
N ASN A 47 4.92 4.22 17.99
CA ASN A 47 5.65 3.28 18.86
C ASN A 47 5.64 1.84 18.30
N GLY A 48 5.68 1.71 16.97
CA GLY A 48 5.65 0.43 16.27
C GLY A 48 6.80 0.27 15.29
N SER A 49 6.96 -0.93 14.73
CA SER A 49 7.87 -1.21 13.62
C SER A 49 7.08 -1.54 12.38
N LEU A 50 7.61 -1.20 11.21
CA LEU A 50 7.11 -1.65 9.92
C LEU A 50 8.08 -2.70 9.37
N ASP A 51 7.57 -3.89 9.08
CA ASP A 51 8.23 -4.91 8.26
C ASP A 51 7.52 -4.88 6.91
N SER A 52 8.12 -4.19 5.93
CA SER A 52 7.59 -4.06 4.57
C SER A 52 8.53 -4.73 3.58
N ALA A 53 8.00 -5.59 2.71
CA ALA A 53 8.75 -6.17 1.60
C ALA A 53 7.89 -6.32 0.35
N SER A 54 8.52 -6.22 -0.83
CA SER A 54 7.88 -6.39 -2.14
C SER A 54 6.54 -5.64 -2.25
N SER A 55 6.46 -4.41 -1.73
CA SER A 55 5.23 -3.62 -1.66
C SER A 55 5.40 -2.29 -2.41
N ASN A 56 4.31 -1.72 -2.90
CA ASN A 56 4.31 -0.45 -3.61
C ASN A 56 3.64 0.65 -2.77
N ALA A 57 4.19 1.87 -2.81
CA ALA A 57 3.58 3.06 -2.24
C ALA A 57 3.63 4.21 -3.24
N TRP A 58 2.47 4.71 -3.67
CA TRP A 58 2.38 5.66 -4.79
C TRP A 58 1.34 6.75 -4.56
N ASP A 59 1.73 8.00 -4.77
CA ASP A 59 0.82 9.16 -4.67
C ASP A 59 0.05 9.24 -3.33
N ASP A 60 0.73 8.92 -2.23
CA ASP A 60 0.18 8.97 -0.86
C ASP A 60 0.53 10.29 -0.13
N GLY A 61 0.90 11.34 -0.85
CA GLY A 61 1.23 12.65 -0.27
C GLY A 61 2.59 12.74 0.44
N SER A 62 2.80 13.82 1.20
CA SER A 62 4.04 14.05 1.95
C SER A 62 3.98 13.34 3.31
N GLU A 63 4.95 12.46 3.58
CA GLU A 63 4.99 11.56 4.75
C GLU A 63 4.15 10.27 4.61
N VAL A 64 4.43 9.47 3.56
CA VAL A 64 3.79 8.16 3.33
C VAL A 64 3.84 7.24 4.56
N PHE A 65 4.97 7.21 5.27
CA PHE A 65 5.23 6.36 6.45
C PHE A 65 5.48 7.21 7.71
N ALA A 66 4.52 8.03 8.12
CA ALA A 66 4.72 8.97 9.22
C ALA A 66 5.02 8.28 10.56
N GLY A 67 6.16 8.65 11.15
CA GLY A 67 6.66 8.10 12.41
C GLY A 67 7.24 6.69 12.30
N LEU A 68 7.41 6.18 11.08
CA LEU A 68 8.03 4.89 10.77
C LEU A 68 9.22 5.08 9.80
N PRO A 69 10.13 4.10 9.68
CA PRO A 69 11.15 4.11 8.63
C PRO A 69 10.51 4.10 7.25
N ASP A 70 11.15 4.74 6.27
CA ASP A 70 10.71 4.80 4.87
C ASP A 70 11.22 3.56 4.09
N PRO A 71 10.35 2.61 3.70
CA PRO A 71 10.76 1.36 3.04
C PRO A 71 11.02 1.39 1.52
N PRO A 72 10.53 2.31 0.66
CA PRO A 72 10.80 2.25 -0.78
C PRO A 72 12.30 2.24 -1.08
N GLY A 73 12.71 1.39 -2.02
CA GLY A 73 14.12 1.13 -2.34
C GLY A 73 14.81 0.11 -1.43
N THR A 74 14.10 -0.48 -0.47
CA THR A 74 14.59 -1.57 0.40
C THR A 74 13.68 -2.79 0.29
N GLU A 75 14.21 -4.01 0.45
CA GLU A 75 13.43 -5.26 0.52
C GLU A 75 12.42 -5.46 -0.63
N GLY A 76 12.74 -4.98 -1.83
CA GLY A 76 11.87 -5.06 -3.01
C GLY A 76 10.69 -4.08 -3.00
N ASN A 77 10.59 -3.18 -2.02
CA ASN A 77 9.56 -2.14 -2.02
C ASN A 77 9.87 -1.07 -3.07
N ILE A 78 8.83 -0.62 -3.76
CA ILE A 78 8.91 0.35 -4.85
C ILE A 78 7.89 1.47 -4.69
N SER A 79 8.07 2.54 -5.47
CA SER A 79 7.17 3.69 -5.49
C SER A 79 6.95 4.10 -6.94
N VAL A 80 5.94 3.49 -7.56
CA VAL A 80 5.60 3.67 -8.98
C VAL A 80 4.09 3.61 -9.15
N ASP A 81 3.59 4.25 -10.21
CA ASP A 81 2.17 4.18 -10.57
C ASP A 81 1.73 2.72 -10.76
N PRO A 82 0.74 2.23 -9.97
CA PRO A 82 0.24 0.87 -10.10
C PRO A 82 -0.39 0.57 -11.46
N ARG A 83 -0.88 1.59 -12.17
CA ARG A 83 -1.64 1.44 -13.42
C ARG A 83 -2.78 0.42 -13.29
N PHE A 84 -3.69 0.67 -12.35
CA PHE A 84 -4.93 -0.10 -12.26
C PHE A 84 -5.79 0.11 -13.51
N VAL A 85 -6.58 -0.90 -13.87
CA VAL A 85 -7.46 -0.87 -15.05
C VAL A 85 -8.51 0.23 -14.96
N ASP A 86 -9.22 0.34 -13.83
CA ASP A 86 -10.23 1.39 -13.63
C ASP A 86 -10.46 1.74 -12.16
N THR A 87 -10.13 2.98 -11.79
CA THR A 87 -10.41 3.57 -10.46
C THR A 87 -11.24 4.85 -10.55
N THR A 88 -11.98 5.05 -11.64
CA THR A 88 -12.61 6.34 -11.99
C THR A 88 -14.01 6.55 -11.41
N GLY A 89 -14.61 5.53 -10.78
CA GLY A 89 -15.95 5.57 -10.18
C GLY A 89 -15.99 6.07 -8.73
N ASP A 90 -17.15 6.55 -8.28
CA ASP A 90 -17.36 6.99 -6.88
C ASP A 90 -17.54 5.82 -5.89
N ASP A 91 -17.84 4.61 -6.39
CA ASP A 91 -17.97 3.40 -5.58
C ASP A 91 -16.68 2.55 -5.69
N PRO A 92 -15.84 2.51 -4.64
CA PRO A 92 -14.61 1.73 -4.66
C PRO A 92 -14.82 0.22 -4.79
N LEU A 93 -16.02 -0.29 -4.49
CA LEU A 93 -16.34 -1.71 -4.69
C LEU A 93 -16.55 -2.07 -6.16
N ALA A 94 -16.73 -1.06 -7.02
CA ALA A 94 -16.87 -1.23 -8.47
C ALA A 94 -15.56 -1.00 -9.24
N TRP A 95 -14.46 -0.66 -8.54
CA TRP A 95 -13.16 -0.46 -9.17
C TRP A 95 -12.57 -1.76 -9.68
N ASP A 96 -11.89 -1.66 -10.82
CA ASP A 96 -11.06 -2.73 -11.37
C ASP A 96 -9.61 -2.51 -10.95
N LEU A 97 -9.21 -3.27 -9.93
CA LEU A 97 -7.89 -3.22 -9.31
C LEU A 97 -6.90 -4.22 -9.93
N HIS A 98 -7.24 -4.86 -11.05
CA HIS A 98 -6.25 -5.59 -11.84
C HIS A 98 -5.21 -4.62 -12.39
N LEU A 99 -4.02 -5.13 -12.66
CA LEU A 99 -2.93 -4.35 -13.25
C LEU A 99 -3.13 -4.28 -14.76
N ALA A 100 -2.99 -3.08 -15.34
CA ALA A 100 -2.87 -2.97 -16.78
C ALA A 100 -1.60 -3.71 -17.26
N SER A 101 -1.64 -4.24 -18.49
CA SER A 101 -0.53 -5.02 -19.09
C SER A 101 0.84 -4.31 -19.14
N ASP A 102 0.88 -2.99 -18.96
CA ASP A 102 2.10 -2.19 -18.94
C ASP A 102 2.49 -1.73 -17.54
N SER A 103 1.84 -2.27 -16.50
CA SER A 103 2.11 -1.94 -15.10
C SER A 103 3.53 -2.37 -14.71
N PRO A 104 4.28 -1.51 -14.01
CA PRO A 104 5.59 -1.87 -13.46
C PRO A 104 5.49 -2.81 -12.25
N LEU A 105 4.27 -3.11 -11.78
CA LEU A 105 4.03 -4.01 -10.65
C LEU A 105 3.90 -5.48 -11.08
N ILE A 106 3.85 -5.73 -12.39
CA ILE A 106 3.87 -7.09 -12.94
C ILE A 106 5.26 -7.71 -12.67
N ASP A 107 5.30 -8.96 -12.22
CA ASP A 107 6.50 -9.72 -11.84
C ASP A 107 7.38 -9.06 -10.76
N ALA A 108 6.84 -8.13 -9.97
CA ALA A 108 7.58 -7.33 -9.00
C ALA A 108 7.43 -7.79 -7.54
N GLY A 109 6.57 -8.78 -7.27
CA GLY A 109 6.04 -9.24 -5.98
C GLY A 109 6.97 -10.12 -5.15
N ASP A 110 6.48 -11.04 -4.33
CA ASP A 110 7.40 -11.86 -3.53
C ASP A 110 8.15 -12.87 -4.44
N PRO A 111 9.49 -12.88 -4.50
CA PRO A 111 10.24 -13.80 -5.36
C PRO A 111 10.07 -15.28 -5.01
N THR A 112 9.50 -15.60 -3.85
CA THR A 112 9.19 -16.97 -3.42
C THR A 112 7.78 -17.41 -3.80
N ILE A 113 6.96 -16.48 -4.30
CA ILE A 113 5.63 -16.73 -4.83
C ILE A 113 5.70 -16.63 -6.35
N LEU A 114 5.07 -17.58 -7.03
CA LEU A 114 5.06 -17.63 -8.49
C LEU A 114 3.63 -17.52 -8.99
N ASP A 115 3.49 -16.82 -10.12
CA ASP A 115 2.24 -16.79 -10.89
C ASP A 115 2.05 -18.09 -11.68
N PRO A 116 0.84 -18.36 -12.22
CA PRO A 116 0.53 -19.60 -12.92
C PRO A 116 1.44 -19.93 -14.11
N ASP A 117 2.03 -18.92 -14.75
CA ASP A 117 2.97 -19.09 -15.87
C ASP A 117 4.42 -19.36 -15.41
N GLY A 118 4.67 -19.29 -14.10
CA GLY A 118 5.96 -19.52 -13.46
C GLY A 118 6.86 -18.29 -13.33
N SER A 119 6.36 -17.10 -13.68
CA SER A 119 7.03 -15.83 -13.36
C SER A 119 6.97 -15.54 -11.85
N ARG A 120 7.68 -14.49 -11.42
CA ARG A 120 7.59 -14.00 -10.04
C ARG A 120 6.21 -13.38 -9.85
N SER A 121 5.63 -13.48 -8.66
CA SER A 121 4.30 -12.93 -8.42
C SER A 121 4.20 -11.42 -8.72
N ASP A 122 3.03 -10.91 -9.06
CA ASP A 122 2.79 -9.46 -9.11
C ASP A 122 2.73 -8.83 -7.71
N ILE A 123 2.84 -7.49 -7.62
CA ILE A 123 2.50 -6.75 -6.39
C ILE A 123 1.03 -6.33 -6.43
N GLY A 124 0.29 -6.64 -5.36
CA GLY A 124 -1.06 -6.13 -5.14
C GLY A 124 -2.11 -7.21 -4.93
N ALA A 125 -3.38 -6.83 -5.04
CA ALA A 125 -4.53 -7.67 -4.67
C ALA A 125 -4.61 -8.98 -5.48
N TYR A 126 -4.04 -8.98 -6.69
CA TYR A 126 -4.07 -10.10 -7.61
C TYR A 126 -2.72 -10.80 -7.77
N GLY A 127 -1.65 -10.41 -7.09
CA GLY A 127 -0.32 -10.99 -7.29
C GLY A 127 0.03 -12.18 -6.40
N GLY A 128 -0.93 -13.06 -6.08
CA GLY A 128 -0.70 -14.22 -5.22
C GLY A 128 -0.32 -15.50 -5.99
N PRO A 129 -0.20 -16.68 -5.34
CA PRO A 129 0.13 -17.97 -5.99
C PRO A 129 -0.89 -18.51 -7.03
N GLY A 130 -1.85 -17.69 -7.43
CA GLY A 130 -2.82 -17.92 -8.48
C GLY A 130 -3.23 -16.59 -9.09
N GLY A 131 -2.28 -15.64 -9.09
CA GLY A 131 -2.47 -14.31 -9.59
C GLY A 131 -2.68 -14.31 -11.08
N ASP A 132 -3.55 -13.41 -11.50
CA ASP A 132 -3.81 -13.15 -12.90
C ASP A 132 -3.94 -11.64 -13.05
N TRP A 133 -3.20 -11.08 -13.98
CA TRP A 133 -3.32 -9.68 -14.37
C TRP A 133 -4.18 -9.52 -15.64
N GLU A 134 -4.64 -10.63 -16.26
CA GLU A 134 -5.60 -10.64 -17.38
C GLU A 134 -7.08 -10.58 -16.97
#